data_AF-A0A3M1PWL8-F1
#
_entry.id   AF-A0A3M1PWL8-F1
#
_cell.length_a   1.000
_cell.length_b   1.000
_cell.length_c   1.000
_cell.angle_alpha   90.00
_cell.angle_beta   90.00
_cell.angle_gamma   90.00
#
_symmetry.space_group_name_H-M   'P 1'
#
loop_
_entity.id
_entity.type
_entity.pdbx_description
1 polymer ?
#
loop_
_entity_poly.entity_id
_entity_poly.type
_entity_poly.pdbx_seq_one_letter_code
_entity_poly.pdbx_strand_id
1 'polypeptide(L)'
;MTRGRREDDRERARLIERVVSAWRDRAPDGRIVPPAEFLDLPAGERELAYREQLVARALEAAWDPRGLSTTGRLVVTIARRLGQLAPRTGHEGEH
;
A
#
# COMPACT_ATOMS: atom_id res chain seq x y z
N MET A 1 -6.72 23.24 32.61
CA MET A 1 -7.23 21.89 32.19
C MET A 1 -7.13 21.62 30.68
N THR A 2 -6.32 22.36 29.91
CA THR A 2 -6.39 22.32 28.43
C THR A 2 -5.27 21.50 27.76
N ARG A 3 -4.23 21.11 28.52
CA ARG A 3 -3.05 20.42 27.97
C ARG A 3 -3.29 18.92 27.74
N GLY A 4 -3.95 18.23 28.68
CA GLY A 4 -4.21 16.78 28.59
C GLY A 4 -5.09 16.39 27.40
N ARG A 5 -6.23 17.08 27.19
CA ARG A 5 -7.12 16.80 26.05
C ARG A 5 -6.41 16.86 24.69
N ARG A 6 -5.51 17.83 24.49
CA ARG A 6 -4.75 17.96 23.23
C ARG A 6 -3.71 16.87 23.03
N GLU A 7 -3.23 16.27 24.11
CA GLU A 7 -2.29 15.15 24.07
C GLU A 7 -3.03 13.86 23.70
N ASP A 8 -4.18 13.63 24.33
CA ASP A 8 -5.09 12.51 23.99
C ASP A 8 -5.51 12.55 22.52
N ASP A 9 -5.87 13.74 22.00
CA ASP A 9 -6.24 13.93 20.59
C ASP A 9 -5.09 13.57 19.62
N ARG A 10 -3.83 13.85 20.00
CA ARG A 10 -2.66 13.52 19.18
C ARG A 10 -2.32 12.04 19.23
N GLU A 11 -2.43 11.43 20.40
CA GLU A 11 -2.24 10.00 20.59
C GLU A 11 -3.25 9.23 19.73
N ARG A 12 -4.52 9.63 19.81
CA ARG A 12 -5.60 9.11 18.97
C ARG A 12 -5.31 9.25 17.47
N ALA A 13 -4.85 10.43 17.04
CA ALA A 13 -4.52 10.66 15.64
C ALA A 13 -3.39 9.73 15.15
N ARG A 14 -2.36 9.50 15.99
CA ARG A 14 -1.26 8.56 15.68
C ARG A 14 -1.76 7.12 15.57
N LEU A 15 -2.63 6.68 16.48
CA LEU A 15 -3.20 5.34 16.42
C LEU A 15 -3.97 5.13 15.11
N ILE A 16 -4.80 6.09 14.71
CA ILE A 16 -5.53 6.03 13.43
C ILE A 16 -4.56 6.01 12.24
N GLU A 17 -3.55 6.87 12.23
CA GLU A 17 -2.53 6.90 11.16
C GLU A 17 -1.82 5.55 11.01
N ARG A 18 -1.41 4.94 12.13
CA ARG A 18 -0.77 3.62 12.16
C ARG A 18 -1.68 2.52 11.62
N VAL A 19 -2.97 2.57 11.95
CA VAL A 19 -3.97 1.63 11.45
C VAL A 19 -4.20 1.76 9.94
N VAL A 20 -4.30 3.00 9.44
CA VAL A 20 -4.65 3.28 8.03
C VAL A 20 -3.47 3.13 7.08
N SER A 21 -2.23 3.23 7.59
CA SER A 21 -0.99 3.18 6.81
C SER A 21 -0.91 2.03 5.80
N ALA A 22 -0.28 2.30 4.66
CA ALA A 22 0.04 1.32 3.62
C ALA A 22 1.12 0.32 4.05
N TRP A 23 1.94 0.66 5.04
CA TRP A 23 2.93 -0.26 5.57
C TRP A 23 2.27 -1.26 6.53
N ARG A 24 2.60 -2.54 6.37
CA ARG A 24 2.07 -3.64 7.17
C ARG A 24 3.20 -4.54 7.62
N ASP A 25 3.22 -4.85 8.91
CA ASP A 25 4.02 -5.94 9.42
C ASP A 25 3.62 -7.25 8.76
N ARG A 26 4.62 -8.13 8.61
CA ARG A 26 4.44 -9.45 8.02
C ARG A 26 4.96 -10.49 9.00
N ALA A 27 4.20 -11.57 9.13
CA ALA A 27 4.67 -12.75 9.84
C ALA A 27 5.84 -13.39 9.06
N PRO A 28 6.64 -14.28 9.69
CA PRO A 28 7.74 -14.96 9.01
C PRO A 28 7.33 -15.75 7.75
N ASP A 29 6.06 -16.11 7.64
CA ASP A 29 5.48 -16.78 6.45
C ASP A 29 4.91 -15.80 5.39
N GLY A 30 5.11 -14.49 5.58
CA GLY A 30 4.72 -13.44 4.65
C GLY A 30 3.28 -12.94 4.77
N ARG A 31 2.46 -13.53 5.65
CA ARG A 31 1.07 -13.07 5.88
C ARG A 31 1.06 -11.67 6.49
N ILE A 32 0.11 -10.85 6.07
CA ILE A 32 -0.12 -9.52 6.64
C ILE A 32 -0.61 -9.68 8.07
N VAL A 33 0.06 -9.02 9.01
CA VAL A 33 -0.35 -8.94 10.41
C VAL A 33 -1.23 -7.71 10.59
N PRO A 34 -2.44 -7.83 11.17
CA PRO A 34 -3.24 -6.67 11.55
C PRO A 34 -2.45 -5.77 12.51
N PRO A 35 -2.49 -4.44 12.35
CA PRO A 35 -1.81 -3.53 13.27
C PRO A 35 -2.39 -3.69 14.69
N ALA A 36 -1.52 -3.85 15.68
CA ALA A 36 -1.93 -4.00 17.08
C ALA A 36 -2.70 -2.76 17.57
N GLU A 37 -2.34 -1.59 17.04
CA GLU A 37 -2.96 -0.30 17.31
C GLU A 37 -4.46 -0.28 16.99
N PHE A 38 -4.95 -1.18 16.11
CA PHE A 38 -6.38 -1.32 15.86
C PHE A 38 -7.15 -1.83 17.09
N LEU A 39 -6.52 -2.67 17.91
CA LEU A 39 -7.11 -3.20 19.13
C LEU A 39 -7.08 -2.16 20.25
N ASP A 40 -6.12 -1.23 20.22
CA ASP A 40 -6.01 -0.13 21.18
C ASP A 40 -7.06 0.98 20.95
N LEU A 41 -7.64 1.04 19.75
CA LEU A 41 -8.72 1.97 19.45
C LEU A 41 -10.04 1.59 20.14
N PRO A 42 -10.81 2.57 20.67
CA PRO A 42 -12.19 2.36 21.11
C PRO A 42 -13.09 1.86 19.98
N ALA A 43 -14.15 1.12 20.31
CA ALA A 43 -15.02 0.47 19.31
C ALA A 43 -15.56 1.42 18.23
N GLY A 44 -16.04 2.61 18.60
CA GLY A 44 -16.52 3.62 17.64
C GLY A 44 -15.43 4.19 16.74
N GLU A 45 -14.17 4.14 17.16
CA GLU A 45 -13.03 4.62 16.39
C GLU A 45 -12.47 3.58 15.44
N ARG A 46 -12.63 2.29 15.75
CA ARG A 46 -12.30 1.19 14.83
C ARG A 46 -13.11 1.28 13.55
N GLU A 47 -14.40 1.60 13.64
CA GLU A 47 -15.26 1.79 12.48
C GLU A 47 -14.84 3.03 11.65
N LEU A 48 -14.45 4.12 12.32
CA LEU A 48 -13.90 5.28 11.64
C LEU A 48 -12.61 4.93 10.91
N ALA A 49 -11.66 4.28 11.59
CA ALA A 49 -10.39 3.87 10.99
C ALA A 49 -10.58 2.92 9.79
N TYR A 50 -11.55 2.00 9.86
CA TYR A 50 -11.92 1.15 8.74
C TYR A 50 -12.42 1.97 7.53
N ARG A 51 -13.29 2.95 7.75
CA ARG A 51 -13.79 3.84 6.68
C ARG A 51 -12.68 4.67 6.06
N GLU A 52 -11.82 5.28 6.88
CA GLU A 52 -10.64 6.02 6.42
C GLU A 52 -9.71 5.14 5.58
N GLN A 53 -9.50 3.88 5.99
CA GLN A 53 -8.70 2.93 5.24
C GLN A 53 -9.33 2.60 3.86
N LEU A 54 -10.64 2.43 3.76
CA LEU A 54 -11.30 2.22 2.47
C LEU A 54 -11.09 3.42 1.53
N VAL A 55 -11.22 4.65 2.04
CA VAL A 55 -10.96 5.87 1.26
C VAL A 55 -9.52 5.92 0.79
N ALA A 56 -8.55 5.63 1.67
CA ALA A 56 -7.13 5.60 1.31
C ALA A 56 -6.84 4.59 0.19
N ARG A 57 -7.41 3.37 0.24
CA ARG A 57 -7.22 2.38 -0.83
C ARG A 57 -7.89 2.77 -2.14
N ALA A 58 -9.06 3.41 -2.08
CA ALA A 58 -9.72 3.93 -3.27
C ALA A 58 -8.87 5.02 -3.94
N LEU A 59 -8.28 5.92 -3.15
CA LEU A 59 -7.37 6.95 -3.66
C LEU A 59 -6.08 6.35 -4.23
N GLU A 60 -5.45 5.41 -3.53
CA GLU A 60 -4.27 4.69 -4.04
C GLU A 60 -4.56 3.97 -5.37
N ALA A 61 -5.70 3.27 -5.46
CA ALA A 61 -6.12 2.58 -6.68
C ALA A 61 -6.44 3.55 -7.82
N ALA A 62 -7.04 4.71 -7.53
CA ALA A 62 -7.27 5.74 -8.53
C ALA A 62 -5.94 6.34 -9.05
N TRP A 63 -4.94 6.47 -8.17
CA TRP A 63 -3.64 7.06 -8.51
C TRP A 63 -2.71 6.08 -9.23
N ASP A 64 -2.74 4.81 -8.86
CA ASP A 64 -2.04 3.72 -9.54
C ASP A 64 -2.99 2.54 -9.80
N PRO A 65 -3.74 2.57 -10.91
CA PRO A 65 -4.71 1.53 -11.26
C PRO A 65 -4.10 0.14 -11.44
N ARG A 66 -2.77 0.04 -11.63
CA ARG A 66 -2.07 -1.24 -11.76
C ARG A 66 -1.51 -1.73 -10.43
N GLY A 67 -1.59 -0.91 -9.37
CA GLY A 67 -1.12 -1.23 -8.02
C GLY A 67 0.37 -1.62 -7.98
N LEU A 68 1.15 -1.18 -8.97
CA LEU A 68 2.53 -1.63 -9.09
C LEU A 68 3.41 -0.83 -8.13
N SER A 69 4.11 -1.53 -7.24
CA SER A 69 5.18 -0.92 -6.45
C SER A 69 6.22 -0.27 -7.37
N THR A 70 7.01 0.67 -6.86
CA THR A 70 8.11 1.28 -7.64
C THR A 70 9.02 0.22 -8.25
N THR A 71 9.31 -0.86 -7.52
CA THR A 71 10.02 -2.03 -8.03
C THR A 71 9.24 -2.75 -9.14
N GLY A 72 7.94 -3.00 -8.95
CA GLY A 72 7.09 -3.62 -9.97
C GLY A 72 7.03 -2.81 -11.27
N ARG A 73 6.96 -1.48 -11.18
CA ARG A 73 7.04 -0.58 -12.35
C ARG A 73 8.39 -0.68 -13.06
N LEU A 74 9.47 -0.81 -12.31
CA LEU A 74 10.83 -0.94 -12.83
C LEU A 74 11.02 -2.28 -13.56
N VAL A 75 10.54 -3.37 -12.97
CA VAL A 75 10.54 -4.71 -13.60
C VAL A 75 9.74 -4.71 -14.89
N VAL A 76 8.53 -4.14 -14.91
CA VAL A 76 7.72 -4.02 -16.14
C VAL A 76 8.45 -3.21 -17.22
N THR A 77 9.14 -2.14 -16.82
CA THR A 77 9.94 -1.32 -17.74
C THR A 77 11.10 -2.12 -18.34
N ILE A 78 11.84 -2.85 -17.50
CA ILE A 78 12.95 -3.71 -17.94
C ILE A 78 12.43 -4.80 -18.89
N ALA A 79 11.37 -5.51 -18.51
CA ALA A 79 10.78 -6.59 -19.32
C ALA A 79 10.33 -6.10 -20.70
N ARG A 80 9.70 -4.91 -20.77
CA ARG A 80 9.33 -4.28 -22.05
C ARG A 80 10.54 -3.96 -22.91
N ARG A 81 11.60 -3.41 -22.31
CA ARG A 81 12.84 -3.07 -23.02
C ARG A 81 13.54 -4.31 -23.56
N LEU A 82 13.60 -5.39 -22.77
CA LEU A 82 14.14 -6.67 -23.22
C LEU A 82 13.31 -7.27 -24.37
N GLY A 83 11.99 -7.20 -24.30
CA GLY A 83 11.11 -7.64 -25.40
C GLY A 83 11.26 -6.82 -26.69
N GLN A 84 11.64 -5.54 -26.60
CA GLN A 84 11.95 -4.68 -27.76
C GLN A 84 13.34 -4.93 -28.35
N LEU A 85 14.26 -5.50 -27.56
CA LEU A 85 15.62 -5.84 -27.96
C LEU A 85 15.74 -7.28 -28.47
N ALA A 86 14.69 -8.09 -28.31
CA ALA A 86 14.66 -9.42 -28.91
C ALA A 86 14.86 -9.28 -30.43
N PRO A 87 15.83 -9.99 -31.02
CA PRO A 87 16.07 -9.88 -32.45
C PRO A 87 14.78 -10.20 -33.18
N ARG A 88 14.40 -9.36 -34.15
CA ARG A 88 13.50 -9.82 -35.21
C ARG A 88 14.20 -11.02 -35.81
N THR A 89 13.74 -12.22 -35.50
CA THR A 89 14.16 -13.42 -36.21
C THR A 89 13.87 -13.12 -37.66
N GLY A 90 14.91 -12.75 -38.40
CA GLY A 90 14.82 -12.47 -39.82
C GLY A 90 14.32 -13.75 -40.45
N HIS A 91 13.12 -13.70 -41.03
CA HIS A 91 12.83 -14.51 -42.19
C HIS A 91 13.69 -13.98 -43.32
N GLU A 92 14.97 -14.33 -43.29
CA GLU A 92 15.83 -14.26 -44.46
C GLU A 92 16.17 -15.69 -44.86
N GLY A 93 15.60 -16.10 -45.98
CA GLY A 93 16.10 -17.19 -46.78
C GLY A 93 15.40 -18.53 -46.57
N GLU A 94 14.39 -18.80 -47.39
CA GLU A 94 14.31 -20.07 -48.11
C GLU A 94 13.62 -19.82 -49.45
N HIS A 95 14.48 -19.71 -50.48
CA HIS A 95 14.31 -19.92 -51.93
C HIS A 95 13.19 -19.22 -52.71
#